data_AF-A0A956CY92-F1
#
_entry.id   AF-A0A956CY92-F1
#
_cell.length_a   1.000
_cell.length_b   1.000
_cell.length_c   1.000
_cell.angle_alpha   90.00
_cell.angle_beta   90.00
_cell.angle_gamma   90.00
#
_symmetry.space_group_name_H-M   'P 1'
#
loop_
_entity.id
_entity.type
_entity.pdbx_description
1 polymer ?
#
loop_
_entity_poly.entity_id
_entity_poly.type
_entity_poly.pdbx_seq_one_letter_code
_entity_poly.pdbx_strand_id
1 'polypeptide(L)'
;GEAFDKVAKLLGLGYPGGPVIDRLAERGDPNAIELPSPMSSRRTLDFSFSGLKTAVARHVKEHGVPEDPADLCAAFQRRAVRVLVDKSVHACRQRGIPRLVLGGGVAANRGLRDRARVVSAKHGVELFVPPIASCTDNGAMIAYAGALKLAAGARDGLDLAAYSRSPDLKRGKMAKAR
;
A
#
# COMPACT_ATOMS: atom_id res chain seq x y z
N GLY A 1 0.04 5.19 -1.57
CA GLY A 1 -0.73 6.32 -2.09
C GLY A 1 0.25 7.38 -2.53
N GLU A 2 0.67 8.25 -1.61
CA GLU A 2 1.54 9.40 -1.89
C GLU A 2 2.76 9.13 -2.79
N ALA A 3 3.43 7.98 -2.65
CA ALA A 3 4.55 7.64 -3.53
C ALA A 3 4.15 7.52 -5.01
N PHE A 4 3.00 6.90 -5.29
CA PHE A 4 2.43 6.83 -6.63
C PHE A 4 2.04 8.22 -7.11
N ASP A 5 1.38 9.04 -6.28
CA ASP A 5 0.95 10.38 -6.68
C ASP A 5 2.13 11.31 -7.01
N LYS A 6 3.22 11.22 -6.24
CA LYS A 6 4.43 12.01 -6.49
C LYS A 6 5.17 11.57 -7.76
N VAL A 7 5.23 10.26 -8.02
CA VAL A 7 5.82 9.75 -9.26
C VAL A 7 4.95 10.12 -10.47
N ALA A 8 3.62 9.99 -10.36
CA ALA A 8 2.73 10.40 -11.43
C ALA A 8 2.86 11.89 -11.75
N LYS A 9 2.93 12.75 -10.72
CA LYS A 9 3.16 14.19 -10.89
C LYS A 9 4.50 14.49 -11.58
N LEU A 10 5.57 13.81 -11.16
CA LEU A 10 6.91 13.96 -11.76
C LEU A 10 6.90 13.60 -13.26
N LEU A 11 6.09 12.62 -13.66
CA LEU A 11 5.96 12.15 -15.04
C LEU A 11 4.88 12.89 -15.85
N GLY A 12 4.26 13.92 -15.29
CA GLY A 12 3.18 14.66 -15.98
C GLY A 12 1.87 13.88 -16.14
N LEU A 13 1.64 12.81 -15.37
CA LEU A 13 0.51 11.89 -15.52
C LEU A 13 -0.77 12.30 -14.76
N GLY A 14 -0.75 13.44 -14.06
CA GLY A 14 -1.89 13.96 -13.31
C GLY A 14 -2.13 13.31 -11.94
N TYR A 15 -3.35 13.48 -11.42
CA TYR A 15 -3.80 12.99 -10.11
C TYR A 15 -5.24 12.43 -10.20
N PRO A 16 -5.59 11.32 -9.53
CA PRO A 16 -4.75 10.48 -8.67
C PRO A 16 -3.76 9.62 -9.45
N GLY A 17 -2.53 9.50 -8.95
CA GLY A 17 -1.43 8.86 -9.67
C GLY A 17 -1.48 7.33 -9.65
N GLY A 18 -2.04 6.75 -8.59
CA GLY A 18 -2.13 5.30 -8.41
C GLY A 18 -2.75 4.56 -9.60
N PRO A 19 -3.99 4.89 -10.02
CA PRO A 19 -4.65 4.24 -11.15
C PRO A 19 -3.93 4.42 -12.49
N VAL A 20 -3.33 5.60 -12.72
CA VAL A 20 -2.63 5.89 -13.99
C VAL A 20 -1.36 5.07 -14.11
N ILE A 21 -0.54 5.04 -13.04
CA ILE A 21 0.65 4.19 -12.97
C ILE A 21 0.27 2.72 -13.10
N ASP A 22 -0.83 2.27 -12.51
CA ASP A 22 -1.27 0.88 -12.61
C ASP A 22 -1.69 0.46 -14.03
N ARG A 23 -2.25 1.38 -14.81
CA ARG A 23 -2.56 1.14 -16.23
C ARG A 23 -1.30 1.09 -17.10
N LEU A 24 -0.36 2.01 -16.88
CA LEU A 24 0.88 2.07 -17.64
C LEU A 24 1.82 0.91 -17.31
N ALA A 25 1.89 0.51 -16.04
CA ALA A 25 2.72 -0.60 -15.58
C ALA A 25 2.31 -1.95 -16.17
N GLU A 26 1.05 -2.11 -16.58
CA GLU A 26 0.54 -3.36 -17.18
C GLU A 26 1.18 -3.67 -18.54
N ARG A 27 1.58 -2.64 -19.28
CA ARG A 27 2.20 -2.79 -20.62
C ARG A 27 3.72 -2.61 -20.63
N GLY A 28 4.32 -2.22 -19.51
CA GLY A 28 5.75 -1.99 -19.40
C GLY A 28 6.52 -3.22 -18.90
N ASP A 29 7.82 -3.29 -19.20
CA ASP A 29 8.72 -4.28 -18.61
C ASP A 29 9.17 -3.83 -17.21
N PRO A 30 8.80 -4.57 -16.15
CA PRO A 30 9.19 -4.21 -14.79
C PRO A 30 10.68 -4.46 -14.48
N ASN A 31 11.47 -4.95 -15.44
CA ASN A 31 12.93 -5.12 -15.36
C ASN A 31 13.71 -4.10 -16.19
N ALA A 32 13.07 -3.31 -17.06
CA ALA A 32 13.75 -2.39 -17.96
C ALA A 32 14.59 -1.32 -17.24
N ILE A 33 14.18 -0.93 -16.03
CA ILE A 33 14.85 0.11 -15.24
C ILE A 33 15.20 -0.42 -13.86
N GLU A 34 16.48 -0.35 -13.51
CA GLU A 34 16.94 -0.73 -12.20
C GLU A 34 16.70 0.38 -11.17
N LEU A 35 15.73 0.16 -10.29
CA LEU A 35 15.42 1.03 -9.15
C LEU A 35 15.80 0.34 -7.82
N PRO A 36 16.26 1.10 -6.81
CA PRO A 36 16.65 0.56 -5.53
C PRO A 36 15.44 -0.07 -4.82
N SER A 37 15.68 -1.16 -4.08
CA SER A 37 14.64 -1.79 -3.27
C SER A 37 14.50 -1.03 -1.94
N PRO A 38 13.35 -0.41 -1.66
CA PRO A 38 13.18 0.38 -0.44
C PRO A 38 13.26 -0.54 0.78
N MET A 39 14.07 -0.19 1.79
CA MET A 39 14.19 -0.91 3.07
C MET A 39 14.12 -2.45 2.95
N SER A 40 14.95 -3.05 2.07
CA SER A 40 14.92 -4.49 1.77
C SER A 40 15.25 -5.40 2.96
N SER A 41 15.79 -4.86 4.05
CA SER A 41 16.07 -5.60 5.27
C SER A 41 14.78 -6.07 5.95
N ARG A 42 14.74 -7.35 6.31
CA ARG A 42 13.68 -7.95 7.13
C ARG A 42 13.82 -7.67 8.63
N ARG A 43 14.87 -6.97 9.07
CA ARG A 43 15.09 -6.63 10.49
C ARG A 43 14.04 -5.68 11.07
N THR A 44 13.38 -4.91 10.20
CA THR A 44 12.29 -4.00 10.57
C THR A 44 11.09 -4.20 9.65
N LEU A 45 9.89 -4.10 10.24
CA LEU A 45 8.61 -4.09 9.53
C LEU A 45 8.21 -2.68 9.07
N ASP A 46 9.02 -1.66 9.35
CA ASP A 46 8.78 -0.29 8.88
C ASP A 46 8.96 -0.17 7.35
N PHE A 47 8.25 0.77 6.75
CA PHE A 47 8.33 1.08 5.34
C PHE A 47 8.94 2.46 5.10
N SER A 48 9.71 2.60 4.03
CA SER A 48 10.13 3.90 3.51
C SER A 48 10.09 3.85 1.99
N PHE A 49 9.38 4.80 1.38
CA PHE A 49 9.28 4.94 -0.07
C PHE A 49 9.94 6.23 -0.57
N SER A 50 10.54 7.04 0.31
CA SER A 50 11.19 8.30 -0.06
C SER A 50 12.36 8.08 -1.01
N GLY A 51 13.27 7.15 -0.68
CA GLY A 51 14.41 6.82 -1.53
C GLY A 51 14.00 6.32 -2.92
N LEU A 52 12.88 5.59 -3.04
CA LEU A 52 12.36 5.15 -4.33
C LEU A 52 11.84 6.32 -5.18
N LYS A 53 11.12 7.27 -4.57
CA LYS A 53 10.71 8.52 -5.25
C LYS A 53 11.93 9.29 -5.76
N THR A 54 12.95 9.43 -4.92
CA THR A 54 14.19 10.12 -5.28
C THR A 54 14.93 9.42 -6.42
N ALA A 55 14.97 8.09 -6.43
CA ALA A 55 15.58 7.33 -7.52
C ALA A 55 14.86 7.53 -8.85
N VAL A 56 13.52 7.55 -8.86
CA VAL A 56 12.75 7.88 -10.07
C VAL A 56 13.01 9.32 -10.51
N ALA A 57 13.02 10.29 -9.58
CA ALA A 57 13.34 11.68 -9.89
C ALA A 57 14.75 11.85 -10.49
N ARG A 58 15.72 11.10 -9.97
CA ARG A 58 17.09 11.09 -10.50
C ARG A 58 17.13 10.50 -11.91
N HIS A 59 16.48 9.36 -12.13
CA HIS A 59 16.39 8.74 -13.45
C HIS A 59 15.80 9.70 -14.50
N VAL A 60 14.68 10.35 -14.16
CA VAL A 60 14.03 11.37 -15.01
C VAL A 60 14.93 12.59 -15.25
N LYS A 61 15.70 13.02 -14.24
CA LYS A 61 16.66 14.13 -14.41
C LYS A 61 17.79 13.77 -15.39
N GLU A 62 18.26 12.52 -15.35
CA GLU A 62 19.38 12.05 -16.17
C GLU A 62 18.95 11.73 -17.62
N HIS A 63 17.74 11.23 -17.83
CA HIS A 63 17.28 10.71 -19.13
C HIS A 63 16.11 11.50 -19.75
N GLY A 64 15.56 12.48 -19.03
CA GLY A 64 14.31 13.15 -19.39
C GLY A 64 13.07 12.35 -18.96
N VAL A 65 11.90 12.97 -19.12
CA VAL A 65 10.62 12.24 -18.99
C VAL A 65 10.40 11.50 -20.31
N PRO A 66 10.27 10.16 -20.32
CA PRO A 66 9.98 9.42 -21.53
C PRO A 66 8.63 9.80 -22.13
N GLU A 67 8.49 9.77 -23.46
CA GLU A 67 7.21 9.94 -24.14
C GLU A 67 6.21 8.84 -23.73
N ASP A 68 6.67 7.60 -23.60
CA ASP A 68 5.93 6.51 -22.97
C ASP A 68 6.63 6.06 -21.67
N PRO A 69 6.12 6.44 -20.48
CA PRO A 69 6.73 6.08 -19.21
C PRO A 69 6.30 4.70 -18.70
N ALA A 70 5.77 3.80 -19.55
CA ALA A 70 5.28 2.47 -19.16
C ALA A 70 6.31 1.64 -18.39
N ASP A 71 7.53 1.52 -18.91
CA ASP A 71 8.62 0.76 -18.28
C ASP A 71 9.03 1.34 -16.92
N LEU A 72 9.10 2.67 -16.82
CA LEU A 72 9.40 3.36 -15.57
C LEU A 72 8.29 3.16 -14.53
N CYS A 73 7.03 3.20 -14.97
CA CYS A 73 5.87 2.90 -14.14
C CYS A 73 5.89 1.44 -13.67
N ALA A 74 6.22 0.48 -14.54
CA ALA A 74 6.32 -0.95 -14.24
C ALA A 74 7.45 -1.23 -13.24
N ALA A 75 8.64 -0.69 -13.47
CA ALA A 75 9.79 -0.81 -12.58
C ALA A 75 9.50 -0.20 -11.19
N PHE A 76 8.92 1.00 -11.15
CA PHE A 76 8.53 1.67 -9.91
C PHE A 76 7.50 0.85 -9.13
N GLN A 77 6.41 0.43 -9.81
CA GLN A 77 5.34 -0.35 -9.20
C GLN A 77 5.89 -1.65 -8.62
N ARG A 78 6.70 -2.39 -9.38
CA ARG A 78 7.31 -3.64 -8.92
C ARG A 78 8.09 -3.45 -7.63
N ARG A 79 8.94 -2.42 -7.54
CA ARG A 79 9.75 -2.17 -6.33
C ARG A 79 8.89 -1.77 -5.13
N ALA A 80 7.90 -0.90 -5.34
CA ALA A 80 7.00 -0.46 -4.29
C ALA A 80 6.12 -1.62 -3.75
N VAL A 81 5.54 -2.42 -4.65
CA VAL A 81 4.69 -3.56 -4.31
C VAL A 81 5.51 -4.67 -3.64
N ARG A 82 6.70 -4.98 -4.16
CA ARG A 82 7.53 -6.07 -3.64
C ARG A 82 7.86 -5.87 -2.16
N VAL A 83 8.36 -4.69 -1.77
CA VAL A 83 8.68 -4.44 -0.34
C VAL A 83 7.43 -4.52 0.53
N LEU A 84 6.29 -4.00 0.05
CA LEU A 84 5.03 -4.02 0.79
C LEU A 84 4.61 -5.46 1.09
N VAL A 85 4.50 -6.29 0.06
CA VAL A 85 4.05 -7.67 0.19
C VAL A 85 5.05 -8.54 0.95
N ASP A 86 6.34 -8.45 0.60
CA ASP A 86 7.37 -9.31 1.20
C ASP A 86 7.47 -9.05 2.72
N LYS A 87 7.32 -7.80 3.18
CA LYS A 87 7.29 -7.47 4.61
C LYS A 87 5.96 -7.84 5.28
N SER A 88 4.82 -7.62 4.64
CA SER A 88 3.51 -8.00 5.19
C SER A 88 3.43 -9.51 5.42
N VAL A 89 3.85 -10.33 4.46
CA VAL A 89 3.88 -11.79 4.61
C VAL A 89 4.94 -12.21 5.63
N HIS A 90 6.09 -11.54 5.67
CA HIS A 90 7.08 -11.78 6.73
C HIS A 90 6.50 -11.51 8.13
N ALA A 91 5.75 -10.42 8.32
CA ALA A 91 5.09 -10.10 9.57
C ALA A 91 4.07 -11.18 9.98
N CYS A 92 3.26 -11.68 9.04
CA CYS A 92 2.34 -12.78 9.28
C CYS A 92 3.10 -14.02 9.81
N ARG A 93 4.18 -14.41 9.13
CA ARG A 93 4.99 -15.56 9.53
C ARG A 93 5.68 -15.38 10.88
N GLN A 94 6.24 -14.20 11.14
CA GLN A 94 6.91 -13.89 12.40
C GLN A 94 5.93 -13.95 13.59
N ARG A 95 4.65 -13.65 13.36
CA ARG A 95 3.61 -13.60 14.41
C ARG A 95 2.69 -14.81 14.45
N GLY A 96 2.90 -15.80 13.58
CA GLY A 96 1.99 -16.95 13.45
C GLY A 96 0.57 -16.58 13.01
N ILE A 97 0.41 -15.44 12.31
CA ILE A 97 -0.89 -14.98 11.82
C ILE A 97 -1.17 -15.69 10.48
N PRO A 98 -2.28 -16.44 10.35
CA PRO A 98 -2.54 -17.26 9.17
C PRO A 98 -3.11 -16.48 7.99
N ARG A 99 -3.60 -15.24 8.21
CA ARG A 99 -4.32 -14.44 7.21
C ARG A 99 -3.74 -13.04 7.04
N LEU A 100 -3.61 -12.62 5.79
CA LEU A 100 -3.27 -11.26 5.38
C LEU A 100 -4.49 -10.59 4.74
N VAL A 101 -4.86 -9.41 5.22
CA VAL A 101 -5.94 -8.59 4.65
C VAL A 101 -5.33 -7.38 3.94
N LEU A 102 -5.72 -7.12 2.70
CA LEU A 102 -5.37 -5.87 1.99
C LEU A 102 -6.50 -4.86 2.08
N GLY A 103 -6.22 -3.66 2.60
CA GLY A 103 -7.17 -2.56 2.69
C GLY A 103 -6.56 -1.22 2.26
N GLY A 104 -7.42 -0.19 2.12
CA GLY A 104 -7.04 1.15 1.68
C GLY A 104 -6.94 1.29 0.16
N GLY A 105 -6.92 2.54 -0.34
CA GLY A 105 -7.02 2.82 -1.78
C GLY A 105 -5.94 2.17 -2.66
N VAL A 106 -4.73 1.94 -2.13
CA VAL A 106 -3.65 1.24 -2.87
C VAL A 106 -3.98 -0.23 -3.08
N ALA A 107 -4.84 -0.84 -2.26
CA ALA A 107 -5.27 -2.23 -2.44
C ALA A 107 -6.07 -2.44 -3.75
N ALA A 108 -6.49 -1.38 -4.44
CA ALA A 108 -7.07 -1.49 -5.79
C ALA A 108 -6.02 -1.76 -6.89
N ASN A 109 -4.72 -1.56 -6.62
CA ASN A 109 -3.64 -1.77 -7.57
C ASN A 109 -3.52 -3.25 -7.97
N ARG A 110 -3.54 -3.54 -9.28
CA ARG A 110 -3.53 -4.91 -9.82
C ARG A 110 -2.22 -5.62 -9.52
N GLY A 111 -1.08 -4.96 -9.76
CA GLY A 111 0.24 -5.52 -9.44
C GLY A 111 0.41 -5.90 -7.97
N LEU A 112 -0.17 -5.11 -7.05
CA LEU A 112 -0.21 -5.43 -5.62
C LEU A 112 -1.02 -6.70 -5.34
N ARG A 113 -2.24 -6.79 -5.89
CA ARG A 113 -3.12 -7.95 -5.69
C ARG A 113 -2.47 -9.23 -6.21
N ASP A 114 -1.88 -9.18 -7.40
CA ASP A 114 -1.26 -10.35 -8.02
C ASP A 114 -0.02 -10.81 -7.26
N ARG A 115 0.87 -9.88 -6.90
CA ARG A 115 2.05 -10.20 -6.08
C ARG A 115 1.63 -10.76 -4.72
N ALA A 116 0.67 -10.14 -4.05
CA ALA A 116 0.18 -10.60 -2.76
C ALA A 116 -0.38 -12.03 -2.85
N ARG A 117 -1.14 -12.35 -3.90
CA ARG A 117 -1.68 -13.70 -4.14
C ARG A 117 -0.55 -14.73 -4.22
N VAL A 118 0.45 -14.46 -5.07
CA VAL A 118 1.59 -15.38 -5.28
C VAL A 118 2.42 -15.56 -4.02
N VAL A 119 2.79 -14.48 -3.34
CA VAL A 119 3.69 -14.55 -2.16
C VAL A 119 2.99 -15.14 -0.96
N SER A 120 1.71 -14.81 -0.74
CA SER A 120 0.95 -15.34 0.40
C SER A 120 0.75 -16.85 0.25
N ALA A 121 0.35 -17.31 -0.95
CA ALA A 121 0.21 -18.74 -1.25
C ALA A 121 1.51 -19.51 -1.05
N LYS A 122 2.64 -18.98 -1.54
CA LYS A 122 3.99 -19.57 -1.33
C LYS A 122 4.33 -19.77 0.15
N HIS A 123 3.76 -18.98 1.04
CA HIS A 123 4.05 -19.00 2.46
C HIS A 123 2.92 -19.57 3.33
N GLY A 124 1.87 -20.15 2.72
CA GLY A 124 0.73 -20.69 3.46
C GLY A 124 -0.07 -19.62 4.22
N VAL A 125 -0.03 -18.37 3.76
CA VAL A 125 -0.82 -17.26 4.33
C VAL A 125 -2.05 -17.07 3.46
N GLU A 126 -3.23 -17.15 4.06
CA GLU A 126 -4.50 -16.87 3.38
C GLU A 126 -4.60 -15.37 3.06
N LEU A 127 -4.87 -15.03 1.81
CA LEU A 127 -5.04 -13.64 1.40
C LEU A 127 -6.53 -13.30 1.29
N PHE A 128 -6.96 -12.26 2.01
CA PHE A 128 -8.28 -11.65 1.83
C PHE A 128 -8.13 -10.27 1.18
N VAL A 129 -8.79 -10.09 0.03
CA VAL A 129 -8.83 -8.81 -0.68
C VAL A 129 -10.29 -8.43 -0.88
N PRO A 130 -10.77 -7.32 -0.30
CA PRO A 130 -12.15 -6.89 -0.46
C PRO A 130 -12.40 -6.40 -1.91
N PRO A 131 -13.69 -6.32 -2.32
CA PRO A 131 -14.09 -5.66 -3.55
C PRO A 131 -13.51 -4.24 -3.62
N ILE A 132 -13.20 -3.75 -4.84
CA ILE A 132 -12.57 -2.44 -5.03
C ILE A 132 -13.38 -1.31 -4.38
N ALA A 133 -14.72 -1.35 -4.52
CA ALA A 133 -15.63 -0.38 -3.90
C ALA A 133 -15.53 -0.33 -2.36
N SER A 134 -15.00 -1.38 -1.74
CA SER A 134 -14.79 -1.49 -0.29
C SER A 134 -13.34 -1.20 0.12
N CYS A 135 -12.42 -0.97 -0.82
CA CYS A 135 -11.02 -0.62 -0.52
C CYS A 135 -10.82 0.88 -0.29
N THR A 136 -11.61 1.73 -0.94
CA THR A 136 -11.56 3.20 -0.80
C THR A 136 -12.44 3.67 0.33
N ASP A 137 -12.19 4.87 0.85
CA ASP A 137 -12.99 5.44 1.95
C ASP A 137 -14.47 5.51 1.56
N ASN A 138 -15.33 4.92 2.40
CA ASN A 138 -16.76 4.84 2.15
C ASN A 138 -17.55 4.83 3.47
N GLY A 139 -18.83 5.22 3.44
CA GLY A 139 -19.67 5.24 4.64
C GLY A 139 -19.99 3.84 5.19
N ALA A 140 -19.99 2.80 4.35
CA ALA A 140 -20.33 1.45 4.76
C ALA A 140 -19.32 0.86 5.76
N MET A 141 -18.02 1.14 5.59
CA MET A 141 -17.00 0.70 6.55
C MET A 141 -17.17 1.35 7.93
N ILE A 142 -17.60 2.62 7.96
CA ILE A 142 -17.86 3.36 9.20
C ILE A 142 -19.11 2.83 9.88
N ALA A 143 -20.19 2.62 9.13
CA ALA A 143 -21.42 2.02 9.65
C ALA A 143 -21.18 0.63 10.23
N TYR A 144 -20.43 -0.22 9.52
CA TYR A 144 -20.09 -1.56 9.99
C TYR A 144 -19.21 -1.53 11.25
N ALA A 145 -18.15 -0.71 11.26
CA ALA A 145 -17.30 -0.55 12.45
C ALA A 145 -18.08 0.00 13.65
N GLY A 146 -18.99 0.95 13.42
CA GLY A 146 -19.88 1.51 14.44
C GLY A 146 -20.84 0.46 15.00
N ALA A 147 -21.47 -0.34 14.14
CA ALA A 147 -22.36 -1.42 14.55
C ALA A 147 -21.64 -2.49 15.39
N LEU A 148 -20.41 -2.86 15.03
CA LEU A 148 -19.58 -3.79 15.81
C LEU A 148 -19.23 -3.22 17.19
N LYS A 149 -18.81 -1.95 17.25
CA LYS A 149 -18.50 -1.27 18.52
C LYS A 149 -19.73 -1.17 19.42
N LEU A 150 -20.86 -0.80 18.83
CA LEU A 150 -22.15 -0.69 19.51
C LEU A 150 -22.59 -2.04 20.10
N ALA A 151 -22.48 -3.12 19.32
CA ALA A 151 -22.78 -4.48 19.77
C ALA A 151 -21.84 -4.95 20.90
N ALA A 152 -20.58 -4.48 20.91
CA ALA A 152 -19.62 -4.71 21.98
C ALA A 152 -19.84 -3.80 23.21
N GLY A 153 -20.90 -2.99 23.23
CA GLY A 153 -21.26 -2.11 24.34
C GLY A 153 -20.52 -0.77 24.36
N ALA A 154 -19.69 -0.46 23.37
CA ALA A 154 -19.02 0.84 23.28
C ALA A 154 -20.01 1.92 22.84
N ARG A 155 -20.01 3.05 23.56
CA ARG A 155 -20.79 4.25 23.26
C ARG A 155 -19.99 5.48 23.61
N ASP A 156 -20.04 6.47 22.73
CA ASP A 156 -19.47 7.79 22.96
C ASP A 156 -20.54 8.76 23.49
N GLY A 157 -20.14 9.72 24.31
CA GLY A 157 -21.02 10.78 24.81
C GLY A 157 -21.29 11.88 23.77
N LEU A 158 -22.17 12.82 24.11
CA LEU A 158 -22.46 13.99 23.25
C LEU A 158 -21.29 14.98 23.17
N ASP A 159 -20.28 14.80 24.02
CA ASP A 159 -19.03 15.56 24.07
C ASP A 159 -17.95 15.01 23.13
N LEU A 160 -18.27 13.99 22.31
CA LEU A 160 -17.34 13.41 21.34
C LEU A 160 -16.80 14.48 20.38
N ALA A 161 -15.48 14.64 20.36
CA ALA A 161 -14.78 15.60 19.51
C ALA A 161 -14.11 14.93 18.31
N ALA A 162 -13.93 15.70 17.23
CA ALA A 162 -13.12 15.28 16.10
C ALA A 162 -11.61 15.45 16.43
N TYR A 163 -10.83 14.40 16.18
CA TYR A 163 -9.37 14.45 16.31
C TYR A 163 -8.69 14.26 14.96
N SER A 164 -7.86 15.22 14.54
CA SER A 164 -7.02 15.09 13.34
C SER A 164 -5.94 14.01 13.48
N ARG A 165 -5.63 13.62 14.72
CA ARG A 165 -4.79 12.48 15.09
C ARG A 165 -5.45 11.77 16.26
N SER A 166 -5.94 10.55 16.03
CA SER A 166 -6.60 9.79 17.09
C SER A 166 -5.61 9.52 18.25
N PRO A 167 -5.99 9.88 19.49
CA PRO A 167 -5.15 9.65 20.67
C PRO A 167 -4.94 8.16 20.98
N ASP A 168 -5.86 7.30 20.54
CA ASP A 168 -5.81 5.85 20.75
C ASP A 168 -4.85 5.14 19.78
N LEU A 169 -4.54 5.77 18.64
CA LEU A 169 -3.54 5.29 17.70
C LEU A 169 -2.13 5.71 18.14
N LYS A 170 -1.64 5.16 19.27
CA LYS A 170 -0.23 5.30 19.65
C LYS A 170 0.64 4.54 18.62
N ARG A 171 1.58 5.23 17.97
CA ARG A 171 2.56 4.62 17.04
C ARG A 171 3.21 3.38 17.68
N GLY A 172 3.05 2.23 17.05
CA GLY A 172 3.92 1.06 17.28
C GLY A 172 3.56 0.11 18.43
N LYS A 173 2.44 0.27 19.14
CA LYS A 173 1.93 -0.75 20.07
C LYS A 173 0.51 -1.15 19.68
N MET A 174 0.39 -2.23 18.89
CA MET A 174 -0.87 -2.97 18.83
C MET A 174 -1.25 -3.31 20.26
N ALA A 175 -2.43 -2.89 20.71
CA ALA A 175 -2.99 -3.36 21.96
C ALA A 175 -2.89 -4.89 21.96
N LYS A 176 -2.35 -5.48 23.03
CA LYS A 176 -2.38 -6.93 23.19
C LYS A 176 -3.85 -7.33 23.03
N ALA A 177 -4.14 -8.17 22.03
CA ALA A 177 -5.42 -8.84 21.97
C ALA A 177 -5.63 -9.51 23.34
N ARG A 178 -6.74 -9.16 23.99
CA ARG A 178 -7.17 -9.84 25.21
C ARG A 178 -7.66 -11.23 24.87
#